data_AF-A0A484ZMB7-F1
#
_entry.id   AF-A0A484ZMB7-F1
#
_cell.length_a   1.000
_cell.length_b   1.000
_cell.length_c   1.000
_cell.angle_alpha   90.00
_cell.angle_beta   90.00
_cell.angle_gamma   90.00
#
_symmetry.space_group_name_H-M   'P 1'
#
loop_
_entity.id
_entity.type
_entity.pdbx_description
1 polymer ?
#
loop_
_entity_poly.entity_id
_entity_poly.type
_entity_poly.pdbx_seq_one_letter_code
_entity_poly.pdbx_strand_id
1 'polypeptide(L)'
;MFKKHSGGNLGFLVGWTQLLDYLFLPIINYIAIGIFLNQAFPSIPMGVFICGTILLVTGLNILGIKLVSSMNMLIIILQLLFISVFLYLCFRTSAPLDVNALMAPLAFTQDQVSGLFAGAAILCLAFLGFDAISTMAEETKDAKRSLPRAIMYTVLIAGALFILISYCAHLVYPEWQDFLPNTDIASLAVMGARWRIADGCRFCYFLCHRRICFSHDVTSQHRTNFLCHGS
;
A
#
# COMPACT_ATOMS: atom_id res chain seq x y z
N MET A 1 23.24 15.36 7.78
CA MET A 1 24.55 15.36 7.08
C MET A 1 24.67 16.40 5.94
N PHE A 2 23.58 17.02 5.48
CA PHE A 2 23.58 18.04 4.40
C PHE A 2 23.93 19.49 4.80
N LYS A 3 24.10 19.77 6.11
CA LYS A 3 24.17 21.16 6.63
C LYS A 3 25.51 21.89 6.40
N LYS A 4 26.52 21.26 5.78
CA LYS A 4 27.89 21.80 5.77
C LYS A 4 28.40 22.42 4.46
N HIS A 5 27.67 22.35 3.34
CA HIS A 5 28.22 22.80 2.04
C HIS A 5 27.25 23.55 1.10
N SER A 6 26.05 23.94 1.52
CA SER A 6 25.13 24.70 0.66
C SER A 6 24.82 26.06 1.30
N GLY A 7 25.12 27.15 0.57
CA GLY A 7 24.97 28.52 1.06
C GLY A 7 23.55 28.85 1.54
N GLY A 8 23.42 29.91 2.36
CA GLY A 8 22.20 30.24 3.12
C GLY A 8 20.89 30.18 2.32
N ASN A 9 20.91 30.56 1.03
CA ASN A 9 19.73 30.56 0.17
C ASN A 9 19.25 29.15 -0.22
N LEU A 10 20.16 28.18 -0.38
CA LEU A 10 19.80 26.80 -0.74
C LEU A 10 19.22 26.06 0.46
N GLY A 11 19.76 26.29 1.67
CA GLY A 11 19.19 25.75 2.90
C GLY A 11 17.78 26.29 3.19
N PHE A 12 17.55 27.57 2.90
CA PHE A 12 16.22 28.19 3.01
C PHE A 12 15.21 27.57 2.02
N LEU A 13 15.60 27.40 0.75
CA LEU A 13 14.73 26.78 -0.26
C LEU A 13 14.38 25.33 0.11
N VAL A 14 15.36 24.52 0.52
CA VAL A 14 15.12 23.12 0.95
C VAL A 14 14.21 23.06 2.17
N GLY A 15 14.34 24.01 3.11
CA GLY A 15 13.42 24.11 4.25
C GLY A 15 11.98 24.42 3.83
N TRP A 16 11.81 25.31 2.85
CA TRP A 16 10.49 25.65 2.29
C TRP A 16 9.85 24.50 1.54
N THR A 17 10.60 23.79 0.71
CA THR A 17 10.07 22.60 0.01
C THR A 17 9.66 21.53 1.01
N GLN A 18 10.50 21.27 2.01
CA GLN A 18 10.22 20.29 3.06
C GLN A 18 8.95 20.66 3.86
N LEU A 19 8.73 21.94 4.15
CA LEU A 19 7.50 22.39 4.82
C LEU A 19 6.26 22.14 3.95
N LEU A 20 6.35 22.41 2.65
CA LEU A 20 5.28 22.14 1.70
C LEU A 20 4.99 20.64 1.58
N ASP A 21 6.02 19.80 1.56
CA ASP A 21 5.87 18.34 1.50
C ASP A 21 5.13 17.80 2.73
N TYR A 22 5.47 18.28 3.93
CA TYR A 22 4.75 17.96 5.16
C TYR A 22 3.29 18.45 5.18
N LEU A 23 2.94 19.48 4.40
CA LEU A 23 1.57 19.96 4.29
C LEU A 23 0.78 19.16 3.25
N PHE A 24 1.34 18.93 2.06
CA PHE A 24 0.63 18.30 0.95
C PHE A 24 0.45 16.79 1.11
N LEU A 25 1.45 16.07 1.65
CA LEU A 25 1.36 14.62 1.80
C LEU A 25 0.18 14.18 2.68
N PRO A 26 -0.08 14.77 3.87
CA PRO A 26 -1.27 14.44 4.65
C PRO A 26 -2.57 14.80 3.94
N ILE A 27 -2.63 15.95 3.27
CA ILE A 27 -3.83 16.41 2.54
C ILE A 27 -4.20 15.38 1.46
N ILE A 28 -3.23 14.97 0.63
CA ILE A 28 -3.45 13.96 -0.41
C ILE A 28 -3.91 12.63 0.19
N ASN A 29 -3.29 12.19 1.30
CA ASN A 29 -3.68 10.95 1.96
C ASN A 29 -5.12 11.00 2.53
N TYR A 30 -5.53 12.11 3.15
CA TYR A 30 -6.90 12.24 3.66
C TYR A 30 -7.93 12.31 2.53
N ILE A 31 -7.62 12.99 1.43
CA ILE A 31 -8.47 13.00 0.23
C ILE A 31 -8.61 11.57 -0.31
N ALA A 32 -7.51 10.85 -0.49
CA ALA A 32 -7.53 9.46 -0.97
C ALA A 32 -8.41 8.58 -0.08
N ILE A 33 -8.23 8.63 1.25
CA ILE A 33 -9.08 7.90 2.20
C ILE A 33 -10.56 8.29 2.03
N GLY A 34 -10.86 9.58 1.87
CA GLY A 34 -12.21 10.07 1.61
C GLY A 34 -12.85 9.49 0.35
N ILE A 35 -12.08 9.39 -0.74
CA ILE A 35 -12.52 8.78 -2.01
C ILE A 35 -12.83 7.28 -1.79
N PHE A 36 -11.91 6.53 -1.16
CA PHE A 36 -12.11 5.10 -0.91
C PHE A 36 -13.30 4.81 0.03
N LEU A 37 -13.49 5.61 1.08
CA LEU A 37 -14.59 5.42 2.03
C LEU A 37 -15.95 5.82 1.42
N ASN A 38 -16.00 6.87 0.60
CA ASN A 38 -17.23 7.25 -0.08
C ASN A 38 -17.68 6.18 -1.10
N GLN A 39 -16.74 5.49 -1.75
CA GLN A 39 -17.06 4.33 -2.59
C GLN A 39 -17.60 3.14 -1.79
N ALA A 40 -17.08 2.90 -0.58
CA ALA A 40 -17.59 1.84 0.29
C ALA A 40 -18.97 2.18 0.89
N PHE A 41 -19.21 3.45 1.21
CA PHE A 41 -20.43 3.96 1.83
C PHE A 41 -20.96 5.19 1.08
N PRO A 42 -21.62 5.01 -0.07
CA PRO A 42 -22.07 6.11 -0.94
C PRO A 42 -23.16 6.99 -0.31
N SER A 43 -23.78 6.54 0.79
CA SER A 43 -24.79 7.29 1.53
C SER A 43 -24.22 8.47 2.34
N ILE A 44 -22.91 8.50 2.60
CA ILE A 44 -22.27 9.53 3.43
C ILE A 44 -21.38 10.43 2.56
N PRO A 45 -21.50 11.77 2.65
CA PRO A 45 -20.67 12.69 1.88
C PRO A 45 -19.17 12.55 2.19
N MET A 46 -18.34 12.67 1.15
CA MET A 46 -16.88 12.58 1.24
C MET A 46 -16.28 13.50 2.32
N GLY A 47 -16.78 14.73 2.46
CA GLY A 47 -16.28 15.69 3.44
C GLY A 47 -16.39 15.20 4.89
N VAL A 48 -17.43 14.42 5.21
CA VAL A 48 -17.62 13.86 6.56
C VAL A 48 -16.54 12.82 6.86
N PHE A 49 -16.18 11.97 5.90
CA PHE A 49 -15.10 10.99 6.05
C PHE A 49 -13.73 11.65 6.22
N ILE A 50 -13.45 12.71 5.45
CA ILE A 50 -12.20 13.47 5.57
C ILE A 50 -12.10 14.11 6.96
N CYS A 51 -13.12 14.85 7.40
CA CYS A 51 -13.12 15.46 8.73
C CYS A 51 -13.03 14.42 9.84
N GLY A 52 -13.76 13.31 9.73
CA GLY A 52 -13.75 12.23 10.72
C GLY A 52 -12.39 11.54 10.83
N THR A 53 -11.72 11.26 9.70
CA THR A 53 -10.39 10.63 9.68
C THR A 53 -9.31 11.57 10.22
N ILE A 54 -9.37 12.87 9.92
CA ILE A 54 -8.48 13.87 10.52
C ILE A 54 -8.63 13.88 12.04
N LEU A 55 -9.86 14.00 12.56
CA LEU A 55 -10.11 14.02 14.01
C LEU A 55 -9.66 12.72 14.69
N LEU A 56 -9.89 11.57 14.05
CA LEU A 56 -9.47 10.28 14.55
C LEU A 56 -7.94 10.20 14.64
N VAL A 57 -7.22 10.53 13.57
CA VAL A 57 -5.76 10.48 13.55
C VAL A 57 -5.16 11.47 14.54
N THR A 58 -5.69 12.70 14.62
CA THR A 58 -5.30 13.68 15.63
C THR A 58 -5.55 13.17 17.05
N GLY A 59 -6.70 12.54 17.31
CA GLY A 59 -7.01 11.94 18.60
C GLY A 59 -6.04 10.81 18.98
N LEU A 60 -5.71 9.91 18.04
CA LEU A 60 -4.71 8.86 18.26
C LEU A 60 -3.32 9.43 18.53
N ASN A 61 -2.94 10.50 17.83
CA ASN A 61 -1.67 11.19 18.06
C ASN A 61 -1.58 11.78 19.48
N ILE A 62 -2.70 12.25 20.05
CA ILE A 62 -2.77 12.77 21.42
C ILE A 62 -2.74 11.64 22.47
N LEU A 63 -3.42 10.52 22.20
CA LEU A 63 -3.55 9.40 23.14
C LEU A 63 -2.27 8.57 23.34
N GLY A 64 -1.31 8.63 22.41
CA GLY A 64 0.08 8.25 22.67
C GLY A 64 0.73 7.30 21.65
N ILE A 65 2.04 7.51 21.47
CA ILE A 65 2.90 6.91 20.43
C ILE A 65 3.02 5.37 20.52
N LYS A 66 2.86 4.79 21.72
CA LYS A 66 3.02 3.33 21.92
C LYS A 66 1.98 2.51 21.16
N LEU A 67 0.74 2.99 21.05
CA LEU A 67 -0.31 2.29 20.29
C LEU A 67 -0.05 2.36 18.78
N VAL A 68 0.41 3.53 18.30
CA VAL A 68 0.66 3.80 16.88
C VAL A 68 1.74 2.88 16.31
N SER A 69 2.82 2.63 17.06
CA SER A 69 3.91 1.77 16.59
C SER A 69 3.48 0.32 16.34
N SER A 70 2.66 -0.26 17.24
CA SER A 70 2.12 -1.62 17.05
C SER A 70 1.10 -1.69 15.90
N MET A 71 0.30 -0.65 15.72
CA MET A 71 -0.65 -0.57 14.60
C MET A 71 0.07 -0.47 13.25
N ASN A 72 1.20 0.24 13.18
CA ASN A 72 1.97 0.38 11.96
C ASN A 72 2.45 -0.98 11.41
N MET A 73 2.98 -1.86 12.27
CA MET A 73 3.39 -3.20 11.84
C MET A 73 2.20 -4.02 11.32
N LEU A 74 1.04 -3.91 11.96
CA LEU A 74 -0.18 -4.59 11.53
C LEU A 74 -0.65 -4.08 10.16
N ILE A 75 -0.58 -2.78 9.90
CA ILE A 75 -0.93 -2.16 8.62
C ILE A 75 -0.02 -2.69 7.51
N ILE A 76 1.30 -2.77 7.74
CA ILE A 76 2.25 -3.30 6.76
C ILE A 76 1.94 -4.76 6.43
N ILE A 77 1.66 -5.59 7.45
CA ILE A 77 1.30 -7.01 7.24
C ILE A 77 0.01 -7.11 6.41
N LEU A 78 -1.00 -6.28 6.70
CA LEU A 78 -2.25 -6.25 5.96
C LEU A 78 -2.03 -5.82 4.50
N GLN A 79 -1.15 -4.84 4.25
CA GLN A 79 -0.80 -4.38 2.91
C GLN A 79 -0.10 -5.47 2.10
N LEU A 80 0.87 -6.17 2.69
CA LEU A 80 1.54 -7.30 2.05
C LEU A 80 0.56 -8.46 1.79
N LEU A 81 -0.38 -8.70 2.71
CA LEU A 81 -1.44 -9.69 2.51
C LEU A 81 -2.29 -9.33 1.30
N PHE A 82 -2.75 -8.09 1.18
CA PHE A 82 -3.54 -7.62 0.04
C PHE A 82 -2.80 -7.80 -1.29
N ILE A 83 -1.52 -7.43 -1.34
CA ILE A 83 -0.67 -7.64 -2.54
C ILE A 83 -0.58 -9.13 -2.88
N SER A 84 -0.33 -9.99 -1.88
CA SER A 84 -0.20 -11.44 -2.13
C SER A 84 -1.50 -12.07 -2.63
N VAL A 85 -2.66 -11.64 -2.11
CA VAL A 85 -3.97 -12.08 -2.60
C VAL A 85 -4.20 -11.61 -4.02
N PHE A 86 -3.88 -10.36 -4.34
CA PHE A 86 -4.01 -9.84 -5.70
C PHE A 86 -3.17 -10.66 -6.69
N LEU A 87 -1.88 -10.87 -6.40
CA LEU A 87 -1.00 -11.68 -7.24
C LEU A 87 -1.52 -13.11 -7.40
N TYR A 88 -1.96 -13.74 -6.30
CA TYR A 88 -2.56 -15.08 -6.34
C TYR A 88 -3.78 -15.15 -7.26
N LEU A 89 -4.68 -14.18 -7.18
CA LEU A 89 -5.87 -14.10 -8.05
C LEU A 89 -5.47 -13.90 -9.51
N CYS A 90 -4.50 -13.02 -9.80
CA CYS A 90 -3.97 -12.82 -11.14
C CYS A 90 -3.48 -14.13 -11.76
N PHE A 91 -2.66 -14.91 -11.03
CA PHE A 91 -2.16 -16.21 -11.50
C PHE A 91 -3.27 -17.27 -11.67
N ARG A 92 -4.34 -17.19 -10.87
CA ARG A 92 -5.44 -18.17 -10.91
C ARG A 92 -6.44 -17.91 -12.04
N THR A 93 -6.59 -16.66 -12.48
CA THR A 93 -7.19 -16.38 -13.80
C THR A 93 -6.19 -16.77 -14.87
N SER A 94 -6.44 -17.91 -15.50
CA SER A 94 -5.77 -18.33 -16.73
C SER A 94 -6.04 -17.31 -17.84
N ALA A 95 -5.22 -16.26 -17.93
CA ALA A 95 -5.10 -15.49 -19.15
C ALA A 95 -4.52 -16.43 -20.22
N PRO A 96 -5.04 -16.44 -21.46
CA PRO A 96 -4.39 -17.16 -22.53
C PRO A 96 -2.96 -16.63 -22.65
N LEU A 97 -1.99 -17.49 -22.36
CA LEU A 97 -0.55 -17.20 -22.40
C LEU A 97 -0.06 -17.16 -23.87
N ASP A 98 -0.78 -16.43 -24.71
CA ASP A 98 -0.33 -16.14 -26.06
C ASP A 98 0.78 -15.09 -26.00
N VAL A 99 1.78 -15.24 -26.88
CA VAL A 99 2.93 -14.31 -26.97
C VAL A 99 2.43 -12.87 -27.17
N ASN A 100 1.35 -12.69 -27.92
CA ASN A 100 0.72 -11.38 -28.15
C ASN A 100 0.09 -10.79 -26.87
N ALA A 101 -0.50 -11.62 -26.01
CA ALA A 101 -1.07 -11.16 -24.74
C ALA A 101 0.02 -10.78 -23.72
N LEU A 102 1.15 -11.48 -23.73
CA LEU A 102 2.31 -11.16 -22.87
C LEU A 102 3.08 -9.91 -23.31
N MET A 103 3.04 -9.59 -24.61
CA MET A 103 3.65 -8.41 -25.20
C MET A 103 2.72 -7.18 -25.19
N ALA A 104 1.41 -7.36 -25.04
CA ALA A 104 0.45 -6.25 -25.01
C ALA A 104 0.74 -5.20 -23.91
N PRO A 105 1.11 -5.55 -22.66
CA PRO A 105 1.50 -4.57 -21.64
C PRO A 105 2.77 -3.78 -21.97
N LEU A 106 3.59 -4.27 -22.91
CA LEU A 106 4.83 -3.64 -23.34
C LEU A 106 4.65 -2.83 -24.64
N ALA A 107 3.47 -2.90 -25.28
CA ALA A 107 3.17 -2.20 -26.51
C ALA A 107 2.79 -0.74 -26.20
N PHE A 108 3.58 0.21 -26.71
CA PHE A 108 3.37 1.63 -26.49
C PHE A 108 2.61 2.26 -27.66
N THR A 109 1.50 2.95 -27.39
CA THR A 109 0.76 3.75 -28.40
C THR A 109 0.84 5.25 -28.08
N GLN A 110 0.74 6.11 -29.09
CA GLN A 110 0.89 7.57 -28.91
C GLN A 110 -0.18 8.17 -27.98
N ASP A 111 -1.37 7.57 -27.90
CA ASP A 111 -2.46 8.01 -27.03
C ASP A 111 -2.18 7.80 -25.53
N GLN A 112 -1.14 7.02 -25.18
CA GLN A 112 -0.77 6.71 -23.79
C GLN A 112 0.27 7.68 -23.21
N VAL A 113 0.79 8.63 -24.00
CA VAL A 113 1.87 9.54 -23.55
C VAL A 113 1.44 10.41 -22.37
N SER A 114 0.20 10.93 -22.38
CA SER A 114 -0.35 11.72 -21.26
C SER A 114 -0.48 10.88 -19.98
N GLY A 115 -0.97 9.65 -20.10
CA GLY A 115 -1.04 8.68 -19.00
C GLY A 115 0.32 8.31 -18.45
N LEU A 116 1.35 8.21 -19.30
CA LEU A 116 2.73 7.95 -18.87
C LEU A 116 3.26 9.08 -17.97
N PHE A 117 3.06 10.34 -18.35
CA PHE A 117 3.47 11.49 -17.52
C PHE A 117 2.69 11.57 -16.21
N ALA A 118 1.38 11.27 -16.24
CA ALA A 118 0.56 11.22 -15.02
C ALA A 118 1.03 10.11 -14.06
N GLY A 119 1.28 8.91 -14.58
CA GLY A 119 1.84 7.79 -13.79
C GLY A 119 3.24 8.08 -13.26
N ALA A 120 4.10 8.72 -14.06
CA ALA A 120 5.43 9.16 -13.63
C ALA A 120 5.34 10.17 -12.48
N ALA A 121 4.39 11.12 -12.52
CA ALA A 121 4.19 12.07 -11.43
C ALA A 121 3.76 11.38 -10.13
N ILE A 122 2.87 10.38 -10.20
CA ILE A 122 2.45 9.57 -9.04
C ILE A 122 3.64 8.75 -8.50
N LEU A 123 4.47 8.16 -9.37
CA LEU A 123 5.69 7.47 -8.98
C LEU A 123 6.68 8.39 -8.29
N CYS A 124 6.89 9.59 -8.85
CA CYS A 124 7.70 10.63 -8.19
C CYS A 124 7.14 10.96 -6.81
N LEU A 125 5.82 11.12 -6.67
CA LEU A 125 5.16 11.38 -5.38
C LEU A 125 5.42 10.26 -4.36
N ALA A 126 5.38 9.00 -4.77
CA ALA A 126 5.66 7.85 -3.90
C ALA A 126 7.11 7.86 -3.34
N PHE A 127 8.03 8.54 -4.02
CA PHE A 127 9.42 8.67 -3.59
C PHE A 127 9.67 9.84 -2.63
N LEU A 128 8.71 10.73 -2.36
CA LEU A 128 8.89 11.78 -1.35
C LEU A 128 8.98 11.24 0.09
N GLY A 129 8.64 9.97 0.33
CA GLY A 129 8.65 9.36 1.67
C GLY A 129 10.03 9.08 2.29
N PHE A 130 11.15 9.31 1.56
CA PHE A 130 12.49 8.98 2.07
C PHE A 130 12.95 9.86 3.23
N ASP A 131 12.37 11.04 3.39
CA ASP A 131 12.75 11.96 4.46
C ASP A 131 12.44 11.39 5.84
N ALA A 132 11.34 10.63 5.98
CA ALA A 132 11.00 9.90 7.20
C ALA A 132 12.01 8.80 7.55
N ILE A 133 12.64 8.18 6.55
CA ILE A 133 13.69 7.18 6.77
C ILE A 133 14.95 7.87 7.30
N SER A 134 15.24 9.07 6.81
CA SER A 134 16.39 9.85 7.27
C SER A 134 16.28 10.30 8.72
N THR A 135 15.06 10.61 9.21
CA THR A 135 14.84 10.99 10.62
C THR A 135 14.99 9.79 11.57
N MET A 136 14.54 8.60 11.17
CA MET A 136 14.74 7.38 11.97
C MET A 136 16.18 6.87 11.95
N ALA A 137 17.01 7.34 11.01
CA ALA A 137 18.41 6.98 10.95
C ALA A 137 19.20 7.48 12.18
N GLU A 138 18.75 8.55 12.84
CA GLU A 138 19.42 9.11 14.02
C GLU A 138 19.42 8.14 15.22
N GLU A 139 18.46 7.22 15.29
CA GLU A 139 18.34 6.19 16.33
C GLU A 139 19.06 4.88 15.96
N THR A 140 19.65 4.79 14.76
CA THR A 140 20.30 3.57 14.27
C THR A 140 21.80 3.57 14.54
N LYS A 141 22.32 2.49 15.16
CA LYS A 141 23.75 2.33 15.53
C LYS A 141 24.76 2.65 14.40
N ASP A 142 24.44 2.32 13.13
CA ASP A 142 25.35 2.46 11.98
C ASP A 142 24.73 3.21 10.78
N ALA A 143 24.08 4.35 11.05
CA ALA A 143 23.38 5.15 10.04
C ALA A 143 24.17 5.45 8.75
N LYS A 144 25.49 5.69 8.84
CA LYS A 144 26.35 6.01 7.69
C LYS A 144 26.37 4.94 6.59
N ARG A 145 26.20 3.67 6.95
CA ARG A 145 26.22 2.54 5.99
C ARG A 145 24.85 1.90 5.82
N SER A 146 24.04 1.85 6.88
CA SER A 146 22.72 1.23 6.84
C SER A 146 21.71 2.08 6.07
N LEU A 147 21.73 3.41 6.23
CA LEU A 147 20.77 4.33 5.60
C LEU A 147 20.78 4.25 4.06
N PRO A 148 21.91 4.44 3.35
CA PRO A 148 21.90 4.39 1.89
C PRO A 148 21.52 3.01 1.35
N ARG A 149 21.92 1.92 2.04
CA ARG A 149 21.53 0.55 1.65
C ARG A 149 20.04 0.30 1.85
N ALA A 150 19.48 0.76 2.97
CA ALA A 150 18.06 0.61 3.27
C ALA A 150 17.18 1.35 2.26
N ILE A 151 17.55 2.58 1.87
CA ILE A 151 16.87 3.34 0.82
C ILE A 151 16.93 2.57 -0.51
N MET A 152 18.12 2.09 -0.91
CA MET A 152 18.30 1.34 -2.15
C MET A 152 17.46 0.05 -2.18
N TYR A 153 17.45 -0.74 -1.10
CA TYR A 153 16.61 -1.94 -1.02
C TYR A 153 15.12 -1.60 -1.07
N THR A 154 14.69 -0.53 -0.39
CA THR A 154 13.29 -0.11 -0.39
C THR A 154 12.85 0.31 -1.79
N VAL A 155 13.64 1.13 -2.50
CA VAL A 155 13.38 1.55 -3.88
C VAL A 155 13.29 0.35 -4.81
N LEU A 156 14.27 -0.56 -4.74
CA LEU A 156 14.33 -1.73 -5.62
C LEU A 156 13.16 -2.69 -5.38
N ILE A 157 12.85 -2.99 -4.12
CA ILE A 157 11.76 -3.91 -3.77
C ILE A 157 10.41 -3.28 -4.11
N ALA A 158 10.18 -2.02 -3.72
CA ALA A 158 8.92 -1.32 -4.02
C ALA A 158 8.73 -1.13 -5.52
N GLY A 159 9.77 -0.74 -6.25
CA GLY A 159 9.73 -0.59 -7.71
C GLY A 159 9.47 -1.92 -8.42
N ALA A 160 10.13 -2.99 -8.02
CA ALA A 160 9.89 -4.33 -8.58
C ALA A 160 8.45 -4.81 -8.30
N LEU A 161 7.94 -4.60 -7.07
CA LEU A 161 6.55 -4.90 -6.74
C LEU A 161 5.57 -4.08 -7.58
N PHE A 162 5.85 -2.80 -7.79
CA PHE A 162 4.99 -1.92 -8.59
C PHE A 162 4.92 -2.36 -10.05
N ILE A 163 6.06 -2.71 -10.66
CA ILE A 163 6.13 -3.25 -12.02
C ILE A 163 5.36 -4.58 -12.10
N LEU A 164 5.58 -5.48 -11.14
CA LEU A 164 4.93 -6.79 -11.10
C LEU A 164 3.40 -6.66 -11.00
N ILE A 165 2.91 -5.85 -10.06
CA ILE A 165 1.47 -5.62 -9.85
C ILE A 165 0.84 -4.97 -11.08
N SER A 166 1.50 -3.96 -11.65
CA SER A 166 0.99 -3.26 -12.85
C SER A 166 0.93 -4.19 -14.06
N TYR A 167 1.97 -5.00 -14.27
CA TYR A 167 2.01 -5.99 -15.34
C TYR A 167 0.90 -7.05 -15.17
N CYS A 168 0.74 -7.60 -13.97
CA CYS A 168 -0.33 -8.55 -13.66
C CYS A 168 -1.72 -7.92 -13.81
N ALA A 169 -1.90 -6.66 -13.39
CA ALA A 169 -3.16 -5.93 -13.54
C ALA A 169 -3.53 -5.76 -15.02
N HIS A 170 -2.58 -5.39 -15.87
CA HIS A 170 -2.83 -5.17 -17.30
C HIS A 170 -3.11 -6.47 -18.07
N LEU A 171 -2.46 -7.58 -17.70
CA LEU A 171 -2.78 -8.91 -18.25
C LEU A 171 -4.21 -9.36 -17.91
N VAL A 172 -4.70 -8.94 -16.75
CA VAL A 172 -6.03 -9.27 -16.24
C VAL A 172 -7.08 -8.31 -16.84
N TYR A 173 -6.73 -7.04 -17.03
CA TYR A 173 -7.57 -6.00 -17.62
C TYR A 173 -6.80 -5.21 -18.68
N PRO A 174 -6.90 -5.58 -19.96
CA PRO A 174 -6.23 -4.85 -21.03
C PRO A 174 -6.91 -3.49 -21.34
N GLU A 175 -8.20 -3.35 -21.07
CA GLU A 175 -8.97 -2.12 -21.32
C GLU A 175 -8.73 -1.09 -20.20
N TRP A 176 -7.77 -0.19 -20.41
CA TRP A 176 -7.41 0.87 -19.44
C TRP A 176 -8.39 2.06 -19.48
N GLN A 177 -9.15 2.21 -20.56
CA GLN A 177 -10.04 3.36 -20.77
C GLN A 177 -11.23 3.38 -19.80
N ASP A 178 -11.64 2.22 -19.29
CA ASP A 178 -12.70 2.09 -18.29
C ASP A 178 -12.35 2.78 -16.96
N PHE A 179 -11.06 3.04 -16.71
CA PHE A 179 -10.58 3.70 -15.50
C PHE A 179 -10.45 5.23 -15.65
N LEU A 180 -10.64 5.79 -16.84
CA LEU A 180 -10.55 7.24 -17.08
C LEU A 180 -11.48 8.10 -16.20
N PRO A 181 -12.72 7.67 -15.87
CA PRO A 181 -13.59 8.47 -15.00
C PRO A 181 -13.16 8.45 -13.53
N ASN A 182 -12.44 7.40 -13.07
CA ASN A 182 -12.09 7.17 -11.68
C ASN A 182 -10.71 6.48 -11.56
N THR A 183 -9.65 7.17 -11.98
CA THR A 183 -8.28 6.63 -11.97
C THR A 183 -7.79 6.30 -10.56
N ASP A 184 -8.24 7.06 -9.58
CA ASP A 184 -7.80 6.94 -8.18
C ASP A 184 -8.29 5.65 -7.51
N ILE A 185 -9.32 5.02 -8.07
CA ILE A 185 -9.98 3.82 -7.55
C ILE A 185 -9.76 2.61 -8.48
N ALA A 186 -8.86 2.72 -9.46
CA ALA A 186 -8.64 1.69 -10.48
C ALA A 186 -8.37 0.30 -9.89
N SER A 187 -7.65 0.22 -8.75
CA SER A 187 -7.39 -1.06 -8.06
C SER A 187 -8.66 -1.75 -7.56
N LEU A 188 -9.61 -0.99 -6.98
CA LEU A 188 -10.89 -1.53 -6.52
C LEU A 188 -11.80 -1.88 -7.70
N ALA A 189 -11.76 -1.11 -8.78
CA ALA A 189 -12.50 -1.40 -10.00
C ALA A 189 -11.98 -2.66 -10.71
N VAL A 190 -10.66 -2.84 -10.82
CA VAL A 190 -10.02 -4.07 -11.31
C VAL A 190 -10.43 -5.28 -10.46
N MET A 191 -10.43 -5.11 -9.13
CA MET A 191 -10.90 -6.18 -8.25
C MET A 191 -12.39 -6.44 -8.46
N GLY A 192 -13.25 -5.44 -8.37
CA GLY A 192 -14.71 -5.59 -8.42
C GLY A 192 -15.27 -6.02 -9.78
N ALA A 193 -14.65 -5.60 -10.89
CA ALA A 193 -15.15 -5.88 -12.23
C ALA A 193 -14.96 -7.35 -12.65
N ARG A 194 -13.88 -8.03 -12.23
CA ARG A 194 -13.62 -9.46 -12.58
C ARG A 194 -13.87 -10.37 -11.41
N TRP A 195 -13.70 -9.84 -10.20
CA TRP A 195 -13.81 -10.56 -8.95
C TRP A 195 -14.86 -9.85 -8.12
N ARG A 196 -16.13 -10.18 -8.35
CA ARG A 196 -17.23 -9.71 -7.48
C ARG A 196 -16.77 -9.86 -6.04
N ILE A 197 -16.71 -8.75 -5.31
CA ILE A 197 -16.15 -8.59 -3.94
C ILE A 197 -16.70 -9.64 -2.95
N ALA A 198 -17.82 -10.29 -3.27
CA ALA A 198 -18.35 -11.47 -2.58
C ALA A 198 -17.35 -12.64 -2.47
N ASP A 199 -16.47 -12.87 -3.44
CA ASP A 199 -15.48 -13.96 -3.39
C ASP A 199 -14.23 -13.60 -2.56
N GLY A 200 -13.85 -12.31 -2.55
CA GLY A 200 -12.78 -11.79 -1.68
C GLY A 200 -13.17 -11.80 -0.19
N CYS A 201 -14.42 -11.44 0.13
CA CYS A 201 -14.97 -11.62 1.48
C CYS A 201 -15.03 -13.11 1.86
N ARG A 202 -15.38 -14.02 0.95
CA ARG A 202 -15.31 -15.47 1.20
C ARG A 202 -13.88 -15.95 1.42
N PHE A 203 -12.87 -15.38 0.77
CA PHE A 203 -11.47 -15.76 0.95
C PHE A 203 -10.85 -15.21 2.25
N CYS A 204 -11.17 -13.96 2.63
CA CYS A 204 -10.85 -13.44 3.98
C CYS A 204 -11.54 -14.26 5.07
N TYR A 205 -12.80 -14.67 4.84
CA TYR A 205 -13.52 -15.59 5.73
C TYR A 205 -12.85 -16.98 5.75
N PHE A 206 -12.34 -17.48 4.61
CA PHE A 206 -11.64 -18.77 4.49
C PHE A 206 -10.27 -18.77 5.19
N LEU A 207 -9.52 -17.67 5.10
CA LEU A 207 -8.26 -17.49 5.83
C LEU A 207 -8.49 -17.29 7.34
N CYS A 208 -9.56 -16.59 7.72
CA CYS A 208 -9.96 -16.43 9.12
C CYS A 208 -10.42 -17.78 9.74
N HIS A 209 -11.21 -18.57 9.00
CA HIS A 209 -11.68 -19.88 9.45
C HIS A 209 -10.53 -20.90 9.61
N ARG A 210 -9.51 -20.85 8.75
CA ARG A 210 -8.38 -21.80 8.80
C ARG A 210 -7.37 -21.49 9.92
N ARG A 211 -7.33 -20.26 10.45
CA ARG A 211 -6.56 -19.92 11.68
C ARG A 211 -7.32 -20.27 12.96
N ILE A 212 -8.65 -20.19 12.96
CA ILE A 212 -9.50 -20.55 14.11
C ILE A 212 -9.51 -22.09 14.31
N CYS A 213 -9.53 -22.89 13.23
CA CYS A 213 -9.36 -24.34 13.36
C CYS A 213 -7.96 -24.77 13.85
N PHE A 214 -6.89 -24.06 13.46
CA PHE A 214 -5.54 -24.43 13.91
C PHE A 214 -5.32 -24.16 15.42
N SER A 215 -5.98 -23.13 15.97
CA SER A 215 -5.98 -22.92 17.43
C SER A 215 -6.87 -23.92 18.17
N HIS A 216 -7.95 -24.40 17.57
CA HIS A 216 -8.79 -25.43 18.21
C HIS A 216 -8.13 -26.81 18.22
N ASP A 217 -7.33 -27.15 17.20
CA ASP A 217 -6.57 -28.41 17.17
C ASP A 217 -5.41 -28.44 18.17
N VAL A 218 -4.62 -27.35 18.28
CA VAL A 218 -3.48 -27.29 19.22
C VAL A 218 -3.94 -27.30 20.68
N THR A 219 -5.13 -26.76 20.99
CA THR A 219 -5.68 -26.79 22.36
C THR A 219 -6.31 -28.15 22.72
N SER A 220 -6.67 -28.98 21.72
CA SER A 220 -7.19 -30.33 21.95
C SER A 220 -6.07 -31.35 22.21
N GLN A 221 -4.91 -31.18 21.56
CA GLN A 221 -3.73 -32.06 21.73
C GLN A 221 -3.05 -31.90 23.11
N HIS A 222 -3.10 -30.70 23.71
CA HIS A 222 -2.53 -30.47 25.05
C HIS A 222 -3.44 -30.96 26.20
N ARG A 223 -4.74 -31.10 25.97
CA ARG A 223 -5.69 -31.54 27.00
C ARG A 223 -5.77 -33.07 27.11
N THR A 224 -5.44 -33.80 26.06
CA THR A 224 -5.38 -35.28 26.07
C THR A 224 -4.10 -35.82 26.71
N ASN A 225 -2.98 -35.10 26.63
CA ASN A 225 -1.71 -35.54 27.23
C ASN A 225 -1.60 -35.36 28.75
N PHE A 226 -2.47 -34.56 29.38
CA PHE A 226 -2.46 -34.38 30.85
C PHE A 226 -3.34 -35.39 31.61
N LEU A 227 -4.24 -36.11 30.94
CA LEU A 227 -5.15 -37.07 31.59
C LEU A 227 -4.64 -38.51 31.61
N CYS A 228 -3.52 -38.82 30.96
CA CYS A 228 -2.94 -40.18 30.93
C CYS A 228 -1.77 -40.40 31.90
N HIS A 229 -1.44 -39.45 32.77
CA HIS A 229 -0.30 -39.55 33.70
C HIS A 229 -0.68 -39.40 35.18
N GLY A 230 -1.96 -39.55 35.53
CA GLY A 230 -2.47 -39.33 36.88
C GLY A 230 -3.62 -40.27 37.27
N SER A 231 -3.45 -41.57 37.07
CA SER A 231 -4.15 -42.65 37.81
C SER A 231 -3.58 -44.00 37.41
#